data_AF-A0A8X6H1Q2-F1
#
_entry.id   AF-A0A8X6H1Q2-F1
#
_cell.length_a   1.000
_cell.length_b   1.000
_cell.length_c   1.000
_cell.angle_alpha   90.00
_cell.angle_beta   90.00
_cell.angle_gamma   90.00
#
_symmetry.space_group_name_H-M   'P 1'
#
loop_
_entity.id
_entity.type
_entity.pdbx_description
1 polymer ?
#
loop_
_entity_poly.entity_id
_entity_poly.type
_entity_poly.pdbx_seq_one_letter_code
_entity_poly.pdbx_strand_id
1 'polypeptide(L)'
;MLQLALVLTVWPETHVAFPNFLDDKAKNWWINTIVDYHKKLPFDGLWIDMNEPSNFGTNEDKPFYCENKPKCWSLKCPNSPYDDPPYNPLKDSGSERISKMTLCMESIHSSETINYRHYDVHSIYGWSQSQPTLEYYAYFLSFDILKQEFK
;
A
#
# COMPACT_ATOMS: atom_id res chain seq x y z
N MET A 1 16.95 5.88 0.74
CA MET A 1 16.29 6.63 -0.35
C MET A 1 15.17 5.73 -0.83
N LEU A 2 13.92 6.01 -0.47
CA LEU A 2 12.78 5.17 -0.85
C LEU A 2 12.60 5.26 -2.38
N GLN A 3 12.73 4.12 -3.05
CA GLN A 3 12.56 4.00 -4.49
C GLN A 3 11.06 4.14 -4.78
N LEU A 4 10.69 5.20 -5.51
CA LEU A 4 9.38 5.49 -6.10
C LEU A 4 8.15 5.23 -5.20
N ALA A 5 7.82 6.23 -4.38
CA ALA A 5 6.53 6.30 -3.71
C ALA A 5 5.40 6.45 -4.74
N LEU A 6 4.48 5.49 -4.78
CA LEU A 6 3.23 5.61 -5.54
C LEU A 6 2.29 6.52 -4.77
N VAL A 7 2.01 7.70 -5.34
CA VAL A 7 1.28 8.78 -4.70
C VAL A 7 -0.23 8.57 -4.85
N LEU A 8 -0.96 8.61 -3.75
CA LEU A 8 -2.40 8.31 -3.67
C LEU A 8 -3.14 9.23 -2.68
N THR A 9 -4.47 9.12 -2.65
CA THR A 9 -5.34 9.82 -1.71
C THR A 9 -6.18 8.82 -0.93
N VAL A 10 -6.04 8.86 0.40
CA VAL A 10 -6.85 8.08 1.36
C VAL A 10 -7.24 9.00 2.53
N TRP A 11 -7.39 8.47 3.74
CA TRP A 11 -7.84 9.23 4.92
C TRP A 11 -7.04 10.51 5.25
N PRO A 12 -5.70 10.56 5.12
CA PRO A 12 -4.95 11.78 5.37
C PRO A 12 -5.30 12.89 4.39
N GLU A 13 -5.29 14.15 4.85
CA GLU A 13 -5.58 15.30 3.99
C GLU A 13 -4.50 15.54 2.91
N THR A 14 -3.29 15.01 3.13
CA THR A 14 -2.16 15.09 2.21
C THR A 14 -2.01 13.82 1.40
N HIS A 15 -1.34 13.92 0.26
CA HIS A 15 -0.98 12.74 -0.53
C HIS A 15 -0.19 11.73 0.30
N VAL A 16 -0.49 10.45 0.08
CA VAL A 16 0.17 9.33 0.75
C VAL A 16 0.99 8.52 -0.24
N ALA A 17 1.98 7.79 0.29
CA ALA A 17 2.75 6.80 -0.44
C ALA A 17 2.32 5.40 0.00
N PHE A 18 2.20 4.47 -0.94
CA PHE A 18 1.96 3.05 -0.64
C PHE A 18 3.30 2.29 -0.60
N PRO A 19 3.66 1.64 0.53
CA PRO A 19 4.90 0.88 0.63
C PRO A 19 4.91 -0.35 -0.28
N ASN A 20 6.04 -0.63 -0.92
CA ASN A 20 6.18 -1.87 -1.68
C ASN A 20 6.53 -3.04 -0.75
N PHE A 21 5.53 -3.74 -0.20
CA PHE A 21 5.74 -4.88 0.69
C PHE A 21 6.36 -6.13 0.02
N LEU A 22 6.66 -6.10 -1.29
CA LEU A 22 7.53 -7.10 -1.94
C LEU A 22 9.02 -6.81 -1.77
N ASP A 23 9.39 -5.59 -1.36
CA ASP A 23 10.76 -5.17 -1.05
C ASP A 23 11.05 -5.35 0.46
N ASP A 24 12.12 -6.06 0.78
CA ASP A 24 12.55 -6.29 2.15
C ASP A 24 12.88 -4.99 2.89
N LYS A 25 13.28 -3.92 2.19
CA LYS A 25 13.47 -2.59 2.82
C LYS A 25 12.16 -2.03 3.36
N ALA A 26 11.07 -2.17 2.61
CA ALA A 26 9.76 -1.72 3.05
C ALA A 26 9.21 -2.60 4.18
N LYS A 27 9.39 -3.93 4.09
CA LYS A 27 9.03 -4.85 5.18
C LYS A 27 9.75 -4.52 6.48
N ASN A 28 11.07 -4.34 6.42
CA ASN A 28 11.88 -3.99 7.58
C ASN A 28 11.51 -2.62 8.15
N TRP A 29 11.26 -1.62 7.29
CA TRP A 29 10.76 -0.32 7.73
C TRP A 29 9.41 -0.43 8.45
N TRP A 30 8.48 -1.23 7.93
CA TRP A 30 7.17 -1.45 8.54
C TRP A 30 7.27 -2.11 9.92
N ILE A 31 8.04 -3.20 10.01
CA ILE A 31 8.30 -3.91 11.28
C ILE A 31 8.87 -2.96 12.32
N ASN A 32 9.92 -2.21 11.97
CA ASN A 32 10.57 -1.27 12.89
C ASN A 32 9.62 -0.16 13.34
N THR A 33 8.78 0.35 12.42
CA THR A 33 7.76 1.36 12.74
C THR A 33 6.76 0.84 13.77
N ILE A 34 6.27 -0.39 13.59
CA ILE A 34 5.35 -1.04 14.54
C ILE A 34 6.03 -1.23 15.91
N VAL A 35 7.25 -1.77 15.94
CA VAL A 35 8.01 -2.00 17.18
C VAL A 35 8.25 -0.69 17.94
N ASP A 36 8.62 0.38 17.24
CA ASP A 36 8.87 1.67 17.86
C ASP A 36 7.59 2.36 18.36
N TYR A 37 6.46 2.12 17.69
CA TYR A 37 5.16 2.62 18.14
C TYR A 37 4.66 1.82 19.36
N HIS A 38 4.81 0.49 19.37
CA HIS A 38 4.41 -0.37 20.49
C HIS A 38 5.13 -0.01 21.80
N LYS A 39 6.42 0.35 21.72
CA LYS A 39 7.19 0.86 22.87
C LYS A 39 6.57 2.11 23.52
N LYS A 40 5.82 2.90 22.76
CA LYS A 40 5.16 4.13 23.24
C LYS A 40 3.73 3.87 23.68
N LEU A 41 3.02 3.01 22.95
CA LEU A 41 1.64 2.62 23.21
C LEU A 41 1.50 1.11 22.98
N PRO A 42 1.50 0.29 24.04
CA PRO A 42 1.33 -1.15 23.92
C PRO A 42 -0.04 -1.51 23.33
N PHE A 43 -0.06 -2.50 22.43
CA PHE A 43 -1.28 -3.08 21.86
C PHE A 43 -1.15 -4.59 21.72
N ASP A 44 -2.29 -5.29 21.78
CA ASP A 44 -2.37 -6.75 21.70
C ASP A 44 -2.64 -7.28 20.29
N GLY A 45 -2.95 -6.40 19.34
CA GLY A 45 -3.21 -6.75 17.95
C GLY A 45 -3.20 -5.53 17.03
N LEU A 46 -3.10 -5.80 15.73
CA LEU A 46 -3.13 -4.79 14.68
C LEU A 46 -4.26 -5.10 13.70
N TRP A 47 -5.02 -4.07 13.33
CA TRP A 47 -5.94 -4.12 12.21
C TRP A 47 -5.32 -3.38 11.03
N ILE A 48 -5.03 -4.12 9.96
CA ILE A 48 -4.61 -3.56 8.67
C ILE A 48 -5.82 -3.43 7.77
N ASP A 49 -6.11 -2.21 7.33
CA ASP A 49 -7.29 -1.83 6.56
C ASP A 49 -6.86 -1.08 5.28
N MET A 50 -7.77 -0.95 4.32
CA MET A 50 -7.57 -0.24 3.05
C MET A 50 -6.42 -0.79 2.18
N ASN A 51 -6.10 -2.08 2.35
CA ASN A 51 -4.91 -2.70 1.80
C ASN A 51 -5.15 -3.56 0.56
N GLU A 52 -6.18 -3.22 -0.22
CA GLU A 52 -6.42 -3.84 -1.52
C GLU A 52 -5.27 -3.66 -2.54
N PRO A 53 -4.60 -2.49 -2.73
CA PRO A 53 -4.59 -1.21 -2.02
C PRO A 53 -5.64 -0.18 -2.47
N SER A 54 -6.42 0.36 -1.54
CA SER A 54 -7.48 1.31 -1.87
C SER A 54 -6.97 2.73 -2.17
N ASN A 55 -7.61 3.40 -3.12
CA ASN A 55 -7.45 4.81 -3.41
C ASN A 55 -8.82 5.47 -3.60
N PHE A 56 -9.03 6.65 -3.03
CA PHE A 56 -10.35 7.31 -3.05
C PHE A 56 -10.77 7.85 -4.41
N GLY A 57 -9.87 7.90 -5.39
CA GLY A 57 -10.22 8.33 -6.74
C GLY A 57 -9.09 8.10 -7.73
N THR A 58 -9.36 7.25 -8.71
CA THR A 58 -8.45 6.95 -9.83
C THR A 58 -9.18 7.16 -11.13
N ASN A 59 -8.58 7.93 -12.05
CA ASN A 59 -9.14 8.34 -13.33
C ASN A 59 -10.39 9.25 -13.25
N GLU A 60 -10.83 9.65 -12.06
CA GLU A 60 -12.00 10.50 -11.86
C GLU A 60 -11.65 12.00 -11.92
N ASP A 61 -12.42 12.83 -12.61
CA ASP A 61 -12.15 14.28 -12.65
C ASP A 61 -12.58 15.01 -11.37
N LYS A 62 -13.62 14.49 -10.72
CA LYS A 62 -14.16 14.99 -9.46
C LYS A 62 -14.52 13.83 -8.54
N PRO A 63 -13.52 13.22 -7.86
CA PRO A 63 -13.76 12.26 -6.80
C PRO A 63 -14.66 12.82 -5.70
N PHE A 64 -15.35 11.93 -4.98
CA PHE A 64 -16.30 12.28 -3.92
C PHE A 64 -15.69 13.17 -2.81
N TYR A 65 -14.40 13.00 -2.49
CA TYR A 65 -13.71 13.77 -1.45
C TYR A 65 -13.33 15.20 -1.86
N CYS A 66 -13.65 15.59 -3.09
CA CYS A 66 -13.34 16.91 -3.62
C CYS A 66 -14.47 17.93 -3.46
N GLU A 67 -15.62 17.54 -2.91
CA GLU A 67 -16.66 18.49 -2.53
C GLU A 67 -16.09 19.55 -1.57
N ASN A 68 -16.23 20.82 -1.94
CA ASN A 68 -15.76 21.99 -1.19
C ASN A 68 -14.23 22.20 -1.09
N LYS A 69 -13.39 21.50 -1.88
CA LYS A 69 -11.94 21.75 -1.94
C LYS A 69 -11.54 22.53 -3.21
N PRO A 70 -10.82 23.67 -3.10
CA PRO A 70 -10.47 24.52 -4.26
C PRO A 70 -9.44 23.88 -5.20
N LYS A 71 -8.68 22.89 -4.72
CA LYS A 71 -7.75 22.10 -5.52
C LYS A 71 -8.00 20.62 -5.22
N CYS A 72 -8.53 19.93 -6.22
CA CYS A 72 -8.76 18.50 -6.20
C CYS A 72 -7.68 17.82 -7.03
N TRP A 73 -7.08 16.76 -6.49
CA TRP A 73 -6.14 15.93 -7.21
C TRP A 73 -6.64 14.49 -7.13
N SER A 74 -6.61 13.78 -8.25
CA SER A 74 -6.83 12.34 -8.32
C SER A 74 -5.69 11.71 -9.09
N LEU A 75 -5.43 10.43 -8.85
CA LEU A 75 -4.50 9.68 -9.68
C LEU A 75 -5.07 9.57 -11.10
N LYS A 76 -4.25 9.80 -12.12
CA LYS A 76 -4.58 9.60 -13.54
C LYS A 76 -3.62 8.59 -14.13
N CYS A 77 -4.15 7.47 -14.61
CA CYS A 77 -3.34 6.37 -15.12
C CYS A 77 -3.13 6.48 -16.63
N PRO A 78 -1.95 6.11 -17.14
CA PRO A 78 -1.64 6.17 -18.57
C PRO A 78 -2.53 5.22 -19.36
N ASN A 79 -2.73 5.49 -20.65
CA ASN A 79 -3.37 4.53 -21.55
C ASN A 79 -2.35 3.43 -21.86
N SER A 80 -2.57 2.24 -21.33
CA SER A 80 -1.63 1.12 -21.45
C SER A 80 -2.42 -0.19 -21.55
N PRO A 81 -1.87 -1.25 -22.19
CA PRO A 81 -2.53 -2.55 -22.22
C PRO A 81 -2.67 -3.19 -20.83
N TYR A 82 -2.02 -2.63 -19.81
CA TYR A 82 -2.12 -3.08 -18.42
C TYR A 82 -3.26 -2.37 -17.70
N ASP A 83 -3.43 -1.06 -17.88
CA ASP A 83 -4.57 -0.33 -17.32
C ASP A 83 -5.88 -0.57 -18.12
N ASP A 84 -5.74 -0.88 -19.41
CA ASP A 84 -6.81 -1.14 -20.39
C ASP A 84 -6.63 -2.52 -21.06
N PRO A 85 -6.75 -3.63 -20.31
CA PRO A 85 -6.54 -4.97 -20.86
C PRO A 85 -7.60 -5.35 -21.90
N PRO A 86 -7.28 -6.26 -22.85
CA PRO A 86 -8.24 -6.72 -23.87
C PRO A 86 -9.56 -7.25 -23.29
N TYR A 87 -9.49 -7.85 -22.09
CA TYR A 87 -10.63 -8.27 -21.30
C TYR A 87 -10.60 -7.56 -19.95
N ASN A 88 -11.62 -6.72 -19.68
CA ASN A 88 -11.80 -6.07 -18.39
C ASN A 88 -12.80 -6.88 -17.54
N PRO A 89 -12.35 -7.59 -16.48
CA PRO A 89 -13.22 -8.37 -15.61
C PRO A 89 -14.17 -7.51 -14.76
N LEU A 90 -13.90 -6.20 -14.62
CA LEU A 90 -14.72 -5.26 -13.85
C LEU A 90 -15.73 -4.49 -14.72
N LYS A 91 -15.86 -4.85 -15.99
CA LYS A 91 -16.80 -4.18 -16.91
C LYS A 91 -18.25 -4.34 -16.45
N ASP A 92 -18.63 -5.54 -16.04
CA ASP A 92 -19.99 -5.84 -15.58
C ASP A 92 -20.29 -5.25 -14.20
N SER A 93 -19.26 -4.90 -13.42
CA SER A 93 -19.39 -4.16 -12.15
C SER A 93 -19.37 -2.64 -12.33
N GLY A 94 -19.48 -2.15 -13.58
CA GLY A 94 -19.55 -0.72 -13.89
C GLY A 94 -18.20 0.00 -13.75
N SER A 95 -17.09 -0.71 -13.97
CA SER A 95 -15.76 -0.12 -14.06
C SER A 95 -15.23 -0.17 -15.49
N GLU A 96 -14.89 0.99 -16.06
CA GLU A 96 -14.30 1.05 -17.41
C GLU A 96 -12.84 0.59 -17.45
N ARG A 97 -12.11 0.82 -16.35
CA ARG A 97 -10.68 0.50 -16.22
C ARG A 97 -10.44 -0.34 -14.97
N ILE A 98 -9.45 -1.22 -15.00
CA ILE A 98 -9.17 -2.07 -13.83
C ILE A 98 -8.44 -1.33 -12.70
N SER A 99 -7.88 -0.15 -12.97
CA SER A 99 -7.29 0.74 -11.96
C SER A 99 -8.32 1.57 -11.16
N LYS A 100 -9.63 1.30 -11.29
CA LYS A 100 -10.67 2.00 -10.51
C LYS A 100 -10.42 1.83 -9.01
N MET A 101 -10.33 2.97 -8.31
CA MET A 101 -10.12 3.06 -6.86
C MET A 101 -8.87 2.30 -6.33
N THR A 102 -7.83 2.19 -7.16
CA THR A 102 -6.53 1.59 -6.79
C THR A 102 -5.38 2.26 -7.56
N LEU A 103 -4.16 1.74 -7.44
CA LEU A 103 -2.97 2.14 -8.18
C LEU A 103 -3.13 1.94 -9.70
N CYS A 104 -2.33 2.67 -10.47
CA CYS A 104 -2.18 2.39 -11.90
C CYS A 104 -1.54 1.03 -12.09
N MET A 105 -2.04 0.25 -13.05
CA MET A 105 -1.56 -1.11 -13.28
C MET A 105 -0.13 -1.17 -13.80
N GLU A 106 0.31 -0.11 -14.48
CA GLU A 106 1.68 0.05 -14.94
C GLU A 106 2.68 0.37 -13.81
N SER A 107 2.22 0.66 -12.59
CA SER A 107 3.08 0.95 -11.44
C SER A 107 4.05 -0.21 -11.19
N ILE A 108 5.32 0.11 -10.90
CA ILE A 108 6.36 -0.91 -10.70
C ILE A 108 6.62 -1.12 -9.22
N HIS A 109 6.54 -2.38 -8.81
CA HIS A 109 6.98 -2.91 -7.53
C HIS A 109 8.38 -3.51 -7.72
N SER A 110 9.40 -2.70 -7.47
CA SER A 110 10.80 -3.14 -7.55
C SER A 110 11.27 -3.78 -6.25
N SER A 111 11.85 -4.98 -6.33
CA SER A 111 12.79 -5.50 -5.33
C SER A 111 14.23 -5.32 -5.82
N GLU A 112 15.22 -5.79 -5.04
CA GLU A 112 16.62 -5.74 -5.47
C GLU A 112 16.91 -6.58 -6.73
N THR A 113 16.07 -7.58 -7.02
CA THR A 113 16.32 -8.59 -8.06
C THR A 113 15.25 -8.63 -9.14
N ILE A 114 14.01 -8.21 -8.85
CA ILE A 114 12.88 -8.38 -9.76
C ILE A 114 11.99 -7.14 -9.73
N ASN A 115 11.48 -6.75 -10.90
CA ASN A 115 10.46 -5.72 -11.06
C ASN A 115 9.14 -6.37 -11.44
N TYR A 116 8.11 -6.19 -10.61
CA TYR A 116 6.75 -6.60 -10.91
C TYR A 116 5.90 -5.40 -11.29
N ARG A 117 4.95 -5.57 -12.20
CA ARG A 117 3.90 -4.56 -12.43
C ARG A 117 2.79 -4.76 -11.42
N HIS A 118 2.14 -3.67 -11.02
CA HIS A 118 0.97 -3.74 -10.15
C HIS A 118 -0.14 -4.60 -10.77
N TYR A 119 -0.26 -4.59 -12.11
CA TYR A 119 -1.09 -5.52 -12.86
C TYR A 119 -0.98 -6.98 -12.40
N ASP A 120 0.25 -7.46 -12.16
CA ASP A 120 0.54 -8.85 -11.83
C ASP A 120 0.41 -9.13 -10.32
N VAL A 121 0.51 -8.09 -9.49
CA VAL A 121 0.63 -8.25 -8.02
C VAL A 121 -0.44 -7.54 -7.20
N HIS A 122 -1.43 -6.90 -7.84
CA HIS A 122 -2.51 -6.18 -7.16
C HIS A 122 -3.17 -7.03 -6.08
N SER A 123 -3.67 -8.20 -6.46
CA SER A 123 -4.42 -9.10 -5.56
C SER A 123 -3.59 -9.69 -4.41
N ILE A 124 -2.26 -9.56 -4.45
CA ILE A 124 -1.37 -10.02 -3.37
C ILE A 124 -0.82 -8.88 -2.52
N TYR A 125 -1.21 -7.62 -2.77
CA TYR A 125 -0.70 -6.47 -2.02
C TYR A 125 -1.03 -6.58 -0.52
N GLY A 126 -2.32 -6.72 -0.17
CA GLY A 126 -2.74 -6.88 1.23
C GLY A 126 -2.13 -8.12 1.89
N TRP A 127 -2.05 -9.23 1.15
CA TRP A 127 -1.36 -10.43 1.61
C TRP A 127 0.13 -10.17 1.92
N SER A 128 0.83 -9.44 1.05
CA SER A 128 2.24 -9.12 1.23
C SER A 128 2.49 -8.17 2.41
N GLN A 129 1.51 -7.35 2.81
CA GLN A 129 1.55 -6.55 4.03
C GLN A 129 1.29 -7.40 5.30
N SER A 130 0.42 -8.41 5.20
CA SER A 130 0.07 -9.26 6.35
C SER A 130 1.29 -9.96 6.95
N GLN A 131 2.20 -10.47 6.10
CA GLN A 131 3.41 -11.16 6.55
C GLN A 131 4.30 -10.31 7.49
N PRO A 132 4.83 -9.13 7.08
CA PRO A 132 5.63 -8.29 7.97
C PRO A 132 4.83 -7.75 9.17
N THR A 133 3.50 -7.61 9.04
CA THR A 133 2.61 -7.23 10.16
C THR A 133 2.45 -8.35 11.19
N LEU A 134 2.69 -9.61 10.85
CA LEU A 134 2.73 -10.71 11.82
C LEU A 134 4.14 -10.89 12.41
N GLU A 135 5.18 -10.70 11.57
CA GLU A 135 6.57 -10.90 11.97
C GLU A 135 7.04 -9.94 13.07
N TYR A 136 6.43 -8.77 13.25
CA TYR A 136 6.85 -7.83 14.31
C TYR A 136 6.82 -8.45 15.71
N TYR A 137 5.90 -9.39 15.99
CA TYR A 137 5.86 -10.06 17.29
C TYR A 137 7.14 -10.84 17.57
N ALA A 138 7.73 -11.49 16.57
CA ALA A 138 8.99 -12.21 16.71
C ALA A 138 10.15 -11.24 17.02
N TYR A 139 10.15 -10.08 16.39
CA TYR A 139 11.14 -9.03 16.66
C TYR A 139 10.94 -8.42 18.06
N PHE A 140 9.70 -8.12 18.44
CA PHE A 140 9.41 -7.58 19.78
C PHE A 140 9.81 -8.56 20.89
N LEU A 141 9.44 -9.84 20.77
CA LEU A 141 9.80 -10.87 21.73
C LEU A 141 11.32 -11.08 21.81
N SER A 142 12.03 -11.08 20.68
CA SER A 142 13.49 -11.20 20.71
C SER A 142 14.18 -10.00 21.39
N PHE A 143 13.69 -8.77 21.19
CA PHE A 143 14.18 -7.61 21.94
C PHE A 143 13.88 -7.66 23.44
N ASP A 144 12.70 -8.16 23.83
CA ASP A 144 12.32 -8.30 25.24
C ASP A 144 13.08 -9.44 25.94
N ILE A 145 13.31 -10.57 25.25
CA ILE A 145 14.18 -11.66 25.74
C ILE A 145 15.61 -11.13 25.97
N LEU A 146 16.17 -10.42 24.99
CA LEU A 146 17.51 -9.83 25.14
C LEU A 146 17.55 -8.83 26.32
N LYS A 147 16.51 -8.03 26.55
CA LYS A 147 16.45 -7.14 27.73
C LYS A 147 16.34 -7.88 29.06
N GLN A 148 15.80 -9.10 29.08
CA GLN A 148 15.76 -9.94 30.29
C GLN A 148 17.10 -10.62 30.56
N GLU A 149 17.86 -10.98 29.52
CA GLU A 149 19.18 -11.61 29.67
C GLU A 149 20.30 -10.64 30.12
N PHE A 150 20.10 -9.32 29.95
CA PHE A 150 21.05 -8.28 30.37
C PHE A 150 20.62 -7.49 31.64
N LYS A 151 19.77 -8.07 32.49
CA LYS A 151 19.47 -7.59 33.85
C LYS A 151 20.01 -8.54 34.90
#